data_AF-A0A2X4WTL4-F1
#
_entry.id   AF-A0A2X4WTL4-F1
#
_cell.length_a   1.000
_cell.length_b   1.000
_cell.length_c   1.000
_cell.angle_alpha   90.00
_cell.angle_beta   90.00
_cell.angle_gamma   90.00
#
_symmetry.space_group_name_H-M   'P 1'
#
loop_
_entity.id
_entity.type
_entity.pdbx_description
1 polymer ?
#
loop_
_entity_poly.entity_id
_entity_poly.type
_entity_poly.pdbx_seq_one_letter_code
_entity_poly.pdbx_strand_id
1 'polypeptide(L)'
;MPFTLGQRWISDTESELGLGTVVAMDARTVTLLFPSTGENRLYARSDSPVTRVMFNPGDTITSHEGWQLHIDEVKEENGLLAYVGTRLDTEETNVTLREVLLDSKLVFSKPRIVCSPVKSIEWIGSRCAIAPGNFRASSTVCRTAACAASEPI
;
A
#
# COMPACT_ATOMS: atom_id res chain seq x y z
N MET A 1 -1.66 17.76 -13.48
CA MET A 1 -0.80 18.41 -12.45
C MET A 1 0.50 18.86 -13.12
N PRO A 2 1.09 20.00 -12.74
CA PRO A 2 2.40 20.39 -13.25
C PRO A 2 3.47 19.49 -12.60
N PHE A 3 4.24 18.79 -13.43
CA PHE A 3 5.46 18.16 -12.96
C PHE A 3 6.47 19.27 -12.64
N THR A 4 7.26 19.07 -11.60
CA THR A 4 8.36 19.98 -11.21
C THR A 4 9.63 19.16 -11.06
N LEU A 5 10.78 19.76 -11.42
CA LEU A 5 12.08 19.12 -11.25
C LEU A 5 12.33 18.78 -9.79
N GLY A 6 12.87 17.59 -9.52
CA GLY A 6 13.15 17.11 -8.17
C GLY A 6 11.97 16.43 -7.46
N GLN A 7 10.77 16.39 -8.07
CA GLN A 7 9.65 15.64 -7.51
C GLN A 7 9.86 14.13 -7.58
N ARG A 8 9.31 13.40 -6.60
CA ARG A 8 9.35 11.94 -6.53
C ARG A 8 8.08 11.28 -7.11
N TRP A 9 8.28 10.36 -8.04
CA TRP A 9 7.21 9.66 -8.77
C TRP A 9 7.47 8.16 -8.83
N ILE A 10 6.42 7.35 -8.79
CA ILE A 10 6.51 5.90 -9.03
C ILE A 10 5.90 5.56 -10.37
N SER A 11 6.45 4.53 -11.02
CA SER A 11 5.86 3.95 -12.23
C SER A 11 4.91 2.82 -11.82
N ASP A 12 3.66 2.89 -12.30
CA ASP A 12 2.66 1.86 -12.07
C ASP A 12 2.92 0.60 -12.91
N THR A 13 3.58 0.75 -14.07
CA THR A 13 3.95 -0.39 -14.92
C THR A 13 5.24 -1.08 -14.48
N GLU A 14 6.13 -0.34 -13.82
CA GLU A 14 7.49 -0.81 -13.47
C GLU A 14 7.81 -0.47 -12.02
N SER A 15 6.98 -0.95 -11.08
CA SER A 15 7.19 -0.69 -9.65
C SER A 15 8.47 -1.32 -9.09
N GLU A 16 9.08 -2.27 -9.81
CA GLU A 16 10.39 -2.85 -9.47
C GLU A 16 11.54 -1.83 -9.55
N LEU A 17 11.41 -0.81 -10.41
CA LEU A 17 12.38 0.30 -10.51
C LEU A 17 12.33 1.21 -9.27
N GLY A 18 11.21 1.19 -8.54
CA GLY A 18 11.00 1.95 -7.31
C GLY A 18 10.73 3.44 -7.57
N LEU A 19 11.30 4.28 -6.71
CA LEU A 19 11.05 5.72 -6.71
C LEU A 19 11.91 6.46 -7.74
N GLY A 20 11.26 7.02 -8.75
CA GLY A 20 11.88 7.89 -9.74
C GLY A 20 11.92 9.36 -9.30
N THR A 21 12.86 10.11 -9.86
CA THR A 21 13.00 11.57 -9.67
C THR A 21 12.90 12.28 -11.01
N VAL A 22 12.14 13.37 -11.08
CA VAL A 22 12.05 14.19 -12.29
C VAL A 22 13.37 14.94 -12.50
N VAL A 23 14.11 14.56 -13.54
CA VAL A 23 15.40 15.20 -13.90
C VAL A 23 15.27 16.17 -15.07
N ALA A 24 14.32 15.93 -15.97
CA ALA A 24 14.07 16.80 -17.11
C ALA A 24 12.60 16.75 -17.51
N MET A 25 12.13 17.84 -18.10
CA MET A 25 10.78 17.96 -18.61
C MET A 25 10.77 18.80 -19.88
N ASP A 26 9.99 18.35 -20.85
CA ASP A 26 9.72 19.05 -22.09
C ASP A 26 8.24 19.41 -22.20
N ALA A 27 7.86 20.00 -23.34
CA ALA A 27 6.48 20.38 -23.60
C ALA A 27 5.50 19.18 -23.56
N ARG A 28 5.95 17.99 -23.97
CA ARG A 28 5.11 16.79 -24.15
C ARG A 28 5.59 15.58 -23.36
N THR A 29 6.82 15.60 -22.86
CA THR A 29 7.49 14.44 -22.25
C THR A 29 8.12 14.81 -20.92
N VAL A 30 8.27 13.82 -20.04
CA VAL A 30 8.96 13.93 -18.75
C VAL A 30 9.98 12.81 -18.64
N THR A 31 11.16 13.14 -18.14
CA THR A 31 12.24 12.18 -17.92
C THR A 31 12.38 11.92 -16.42
N LEU A 32 12.14 10.67 -16.02
CA LEU A 32 12.32 10.18 -14.66
C LEU A 32 13.62 9.39 -14.57
N LEU A 33 14.45 9.72 -13.59
CA LEU A 33 15.64 8.95 -13.22
C LEU A 33 15.32 8.05 -12.03
N PHE A 34 15.60 6.76 -12.15
CA PHE A 34 15.44 5.78 -11.08
C PHE A 34 16.80 5.52 -10.42
N PRO A 35 17.12 6.16 -9.27
CA PRO A 35 18.40 5.95 -8.58
C PRO A 35 18.63 4.51 -8.11
N SER A 36 17.57 3.72 -7.94
CA SER A 36 17.67 2.30 -7.56
C SER A 36 18.38 1.45 -8.63
N THR A 37 18.13 1.73 -9.92
CA THR A 37 18.72 1.00 -11.06
C THR A 37 19.72 1.83 -11.85
N GLY A 38 19.72 3.15 -11.67
CA GLY A 38 20.53 4.10 -12.44
C GLY A 38 19.98 4.40 -13.84
N GLU A 39 18.77 3.95 -14.17
CA GLU A 39 18.17 4.13 -15.49
C GLU A 39 17.26 5.36 -15.57
N ASN A 40 17.18 5.95 -16.76
CA ASN A 40 16.26 7.04 -17.08
C ASN A 40 15.15 6.51 -18.00
N ARG A 41 13.89 6.81 -17.65
CA ARG A 41 12.72 6.51 -18.48
C ARG A 41 12.01 7.78 -18.87
N LEU A 42 11.48 7.77 -20.09
CA LEU A 42 10.76 8.89 -20.68
C LEU A 42 9.28 8.54 -20.78
N TYR A 43 8.44 9.39 -20.21
CA TYR A 43 6.99 9.23 -20.20
C TYR A 43 6.29 10.44 -20.83
N ALA A 44 5.07 10.22 -21.32
CA ALA A 44 4.27 11.26 -21.98
C ALA A 44 3.44 12.05 -20.98
N ARG A 45 3.60 13.38 -20.91
CA ARG A 45 3.02 14.24 -19.86
C ARG A 45 1.50 14.06 -19.62
N SER A 46 0.74 13.71 -20.66
CA SER A 46 -0.73 13.65 -20.60
C SER A 46 -1.31 12.30 -20.15
N ASP A 47 -0.61 11.19 -20.38
CA ASP A 47 -1.13 9.83 -20.17
C ASP A 47 -0.02 8.89 -19.63
N SER A 48 0.83 9.44 -18.76
CA SER A 48 1.90 8.66 -18.13
C SER A 48 1.31 7.73 -17.06
N PRO A 49 1.67 6.43 -17.05
CA PRO A 49 1.34 5.51 -15.95
C PRO A 49 2.27 5.75 -14.75
N VAL A 50 2.28 7.00 -14.26
CA VAL A 50 3.13 7.44 -13.15
C VAL A 50 2.27 8.10 -12.09
N THR A 51 2.52 7.73 -10.85
CA THR A 51 1.79 8.24 -9.69
C THR A 51 2.71 9.08 -8.82
N ARG A 52 2.26 10.28 -8.44
CA ARG A 52 3.00 11.16 -7.53
C ARG A 52 2.93 10.60 -6.13
N VAL A 53 4.07 10.47 -5.48
CA VAL A 53 4.13 10.02 -4.08
C VAL A 53 4.03 11.24 -3.17
N MET A 54 3.02 11.24 -2.31
CA MET A 54 2.80 12.30 -1.34
C MET A 54 2.42 11.64 -0.01
N PHE A 55 3.02 12.11 1.08
CA PHE A 55 2.70 11.66 2.42
C PHE A 55 1.84 12.66 3.14
N ASN A 56 1.05 12.16 4.11
CA ASN A 56 0.19 12.99 4.93
C ASN A 56 0.76 13.10 6.36
N PRO A 57 0.39 14.15 7.11
CA PRO A 57 0.73 14.21 8.52
C PRO A 57 0.16 12.98 9.26
N GLY A 58 0.95 12.42 10.17
CA GLY A 58 0.68 11.16 10.87
C GLY A 58 1.23 9.90 10.20
N ASP A 59 1.86 10.01 9.01
CA ASP A 59 2.64 8.91 8.43
C ASP A 59 4.09 8.93 8.92
N THR A 60 4.69 7.75 9.00
CA THR A 60 6.14 7.58 9.27
C THR A 60 6.86 7.32 7.96
N ILE A 61 7.87 8.14 7.68
CA ILE A 61 8.71 8.06 6.48
C ILE A 61 10.17 7.81 6.83
N THR A 62 10.91 7.23 5.89
CA THR A 62 12.34 6.93 6.05
C THR A 62 13.17 7.85 5.15
N SER A 63 14.21 8.46 5.72
CA SER A 63 15.21 9.21 4.97
C SER A 63 16.16 8.26 4.24
N HIS A 64 16.81 8.72 3.17
CA HIS A 64 17.87 8.00 2.46
C HIS A 64 19.07 7.61 3.36
N GLU A 65 19.24 8.28 4.50
CA GLU A 65 20.23 7.93 5.53
C GLU A 65 19.80 6.77 6.44
N GLY A 66 18.56 6.28 6.30
CA GLY A 66 18.03 5.12 7.05
C GLY A 66 17.31 5.44 8.36
N TRP A 67 17.24 6.71 8.76
CA TRP A 67 16.47 7.13 9.95
C TRP A 67 15.01 7.43 9.61
N GLN A 68 14.13 7.34 10.62
CA GLN A 68 12.68 7.52 10.45
C GLN A 68 12.19 8.86 11.03
N LEU A 69 11.28 9.51 10.30
CA LEU A 69 10.59 10.73 10.69
C LEU A 69 9.08 10.45 10.79
N HIS A 70 8.48 10.79 11.91
CA HIS A 70 7.04 10.93 12.04
C HIS A 70 6.62 12.31 11.55
N ILE A 71 5.73 12.39 10.56
CA ILE A 71 5.32 13.67 9.95
C ILE A 71 4.28 14.35 10.85
N ASP A 72 4.57 15.57 11.29
CA ASP A 72 3.62 16.41 12.03
C ASP A 72 2.94 17.42 11.09
N GLU A 73 3.71 17.99 10.16
CA GLU A 73 3.25 19.01 9.20
C GLU A 73 3.87 18.78 7.82
N VAL A 74 3.13 19.09 6.76
CA VAL A 74 3.63 19.06 5.37
C VAL A 74 3.54 20.47 4.80
N LYS A 75 4.69 20.99 4.36
CA LYS A 75 4.81 22.30 3.72
C LYS A 75 5.10 22.11 2.24
N GLU A 76 4.45 22.89 1.39
CA GLU A 76 4.79 22.93 -0.04
C GLU A 76 5.57 24.21 -0.32
N GLU A 77 6.78 24.05 -0.87
CA GLU A 77 7.65 25.16 -1.24
C GLU A 77 8.17 24.92 -2.66
N ASN A 78 7.94 25.86 -3.58
CA ASN A 78 8.38 25.77 -4.99
C ASN A 78 7.87 24.52 -5.74
N GLY A 79 6.69 23.98 -5.37
CA GLY A 79 6.14 22.76 -5.95
C GLY A 79 6.78 21.46 -5.43
N LEU A 80 7.64 21.56 -4.42
CA LEU A 80 8.24 20.45 -3.70
C LEU A 80 7.65 20.37 -2.28
N LEU A 81 7.49 19.15 -1.78
CA LEU A 81 6.99 18.87 -0.44
C LEU A 81 8.17 18.80 0.55
N ALA A 82 8.00 19.50 1.67
CA ALA A 82 8.87 19.48 2.83
C ALA A 82 8.07 18.95 4.03
N TYR A 83 8.51 17.83 4.58
CA TYR A 83 7.91 17.18 5.72
C TYR A 83 8.59 17.68 6.99
N VAL A 84 7.84 18.23 7.92
CA VAL A 84 8.33 18.66 9.23
C VAL A 84 7.76 17.72 10.26
N GLY A 85 8.61 17.23 11.16
CA GLY A 85 8.13 16.39 12.24
C GLY A 85 9.19 15.95 13.21
N THR A 86 8.97 14.78 13.78
CA THR A 86 9.75 14.26 14.91
C THR A 86 10.54 13.02 14.50
N ARG A 87 11.85 13.02 14.75
CA ARG A 87 12.72 11.89 14.43
C ARG A 87 12.58 10.79 15.48
N LEU A 88 12.40 9.54 15.06
CA LEU A 88 12.20 8.41 15.98
C LEU A 88 13.50 7.90 16.64
N ASP A 89 14.65 8.11 15.99
CA ASP A 89 15.95 7.70 16.54
C ASP A 89 16.46 8.61 17.66
N THR A 90 16.35 9.93 17.48
CA THR A 90 16.93 10.94 18.38
C THR A 90 15.88 11.69 19.19
N GLU A 91 14.59 11.44 18.95
CA GLU A 91 13.45 12.16 19.55
C GLU A 91 13.49 13.69 19.31
N GLU A 92 14.27 14.14 18.32
CA GLU A 92 14.35 15.55 17.94
C GLU A 92 13.05 15.97 17.24
N THR A 93 12.42 17.00 17.80
CA THR A 93 11.21 17.62 17.24
C THR A 93 11.59 18.74 16.28
N ASN A 94 10.71 19.03 15.31
CA ASN A 94 10.89 20.09 14.30
C ASN A 94 11.98 19.83 13.25
N VAL A 95 12.31 18.57 12.99
CA VAL A 95 13.23 18.19 11.91
C VAL A 95 12.52 18.36 10.56
N THR A 96 13.17 19.03 9.61
CA THR A 96 12.65 19.23 8.25
C THR A 96 13.32 18.25 7.27
N LEU A 97 12.52 17.41 6.64
CA LEU A 97 12.94 16.46 5.62
C LEU A 97 12.29 16.80 4.27
N ARG A 98 13.10 17.11 3.26
CA ARG A 98 12.62 17.40 1.89
C ARG A 98 12.31 16.10 1.15
N GLU A 99 11.33 16.11 0.25
CA GLU A 99 11.00 14.92 -0.57
C GLU A 99 12.18 14.38 -1.40
N VAL A 100 13.16 15.24 -1.73
CA VAL A 100 14.39 14.85 -2.43
C VAL A 100 15.25 13.87 -1.60
N LEU A 101 15.18 13.94 -0.27
CA LEU A 101 15.96 13.12 0.66
C LEU A 101 15.23 11.85 1.11
N LEU A 102 14.03 11.60 0.58
CA LEU A 102 13.31 10.35 0.82
C LEU A 102 14.09 9.15 0.27
N ASP A 103 14.00 8.04 0.98
CA ASP A 103 14.60 6.80 0.52
C ASP A 103 14.01 6.31 -0.80
N SER A 104 14.84 5.63 -1.59
CA SER A 104 14.42 5.10 -2.91
C SER A 104 13.49 3.88 -2.78
N LYS A 105 13.48 3.22 -1.60
CA LYS A 105 12.59 2.12 -1.26
C LYS A 105 11.46 2.68 -0.41
N LEU A 106 10.31 2.89 -1.03
CA LEU A 106 9.08 3.17 -0.30
C LEU A 106 8.64 1.92 0.45
N VAL A 107 9.03 1.83 1.71
CA VAL A 107 8.42 0.88 2.65
C VAL A 107 7.06 1.46 3.02
N PHE A 108 6.01 1.02 2.33
CA PHE A 108 4.64 1.31 2.74
C PHE A 108 4.42 0.66 4.12
N SER A 109 4.56 1.46 5.17
CA SER A 109 4.45 1.06 6.57
C SER A 109 3.01 0.70 6.97
N LYS A 110 2.03 0.91 6.08
CA LYS A 110 0.69 0.34 6.22
C LYS A 110 0.66 -1.03 5.54
N PRO A 111 0.51 -2.16 6.26
CA PRO A 111 0.12 -3.39 5.61
C PRO A 111 -1.23 -3.09 4.95
N ARG A 112 -1.26 -3.10 3.61
CA ARG A 112 -2.54 -3.20 2.92
C ARG A 112 -3.09 -4.53 3.37
N ILE A 113 -3.99 -4.49 4.36
CA ILE A 113 -4.91 -5.58 4.62
C ILE A 113 -5.66 -5.71 3.29
N VAL A 114 -5.18 -6.63 2.47
CA VAL A 114 -6.02 -7.31 1.51
C VAL A 114 -7.18 -7.83 2.35
N CYS A 115 -8.34 -7.25 2.13
CA CYS A 115 -9.59 -7.84 2.56
C CYS A 115 -9.73 -9.13 1.73
N SER A 116 -9.10 -10.20 2.18
CA SER A 116 -9.53 -11.55 1.84
C SER A 116 -10.92 -11.72 2.47
N PRO A 117 -11.88 -12.34 1.77
CA PRO A 117 -13.28 -12.30 2.15
C PRO A 117 -13.49 -12.69 3.61
N VAL A 118 -14.07 -11.73 4.34
CA VAL A 118 -14.94 -11.87 5.51
C VAL A 118 -14.91 -13.26 6.14
N LYS A 119 -14.23 -13.38 7.29
CA LYS A 119 -14.60 -14.43 8.25
C LYS A 119 -16.05 -14.15 8.63
N SER A 120 -16.92 -15.05 8.17
CA SER A 120 -18.35 -15.03 8.40
C SER A 120 -18.64 -14.64 9.84
N ILE A 121 -19.46 -13.61 9.96
CA ILE A 121 -19.98 -13.13 11.22
C ILE A 121 -20.77 -14.27 11.87
N GLU A 122 -20.38 -14.61 13.09
CA GLU A 122 -21.05 -15.60 13.92
C GLU A 122 -22.38 -14.98 14.37
N TRP A 123 -23.48 -15.45 13.78
CA TRP A 123 -24.81 -15.21 14.32
C TRP A 123 -25.07 -16.20 15.45
N ILE A 124 -25.26 -15.65 16.64
CA ILE A 124 -25.69 -16.36 17.84
C ILE A 124 -27.09 -16.92 17.61
N GLY A 125 -27.27 -18.23 17.81
CA GLY A 125 -28.57 -18.88 17.72
C GLY A 125 -28.58 -20.31 18.20
N SER A 126 -28.58 -20.48 19.53
CA SER A 126 -29.10 -21.64 20.27
C SER A 126 -28.24 -22.92 20.35
N ARG A 127 -27.76 -23.13 21.58
CA ARG A 127 -27.39 -24.40 22.24
C ARG A 127 -27.74 -25.69 21.47
N CYS A 128 -26.73 -26.52 21.25
CA CYS A 128 -26.84 -27.94 21.57
C CYS A 128 -25.47 -28.47 21.98
N ALA A 129 -25.27 -28.67 23.28
CA ALA A 129 -24.18 -29.48 23.79
C ALA A 129 -24.52 -30.96 23.57
N ILE A 130 -23.59 -31.79 23.08
CA ILE A 130 -23.36 -33.18 23.51
C ILE A 130 -21.94 -33.63 23.05
N ALA A 131 -21.15 -33.97 24.08
CA ALA A 131 -20.01 -34.89 24.27
C ALA A 131 -19.19 -35.55 23.11
N PRO A 132 -17.92 -35.93 23.42
CA PRO A 132 -16.95 -36.53 22.51
C PRO A 132 -17.14 -38.05 22.38
N GLY A 133 -16.84 -38.62 21.22
CA GLY A 133 -16.95 -40.07 21.03
C GLY A 133 -16.43 -40.55 19.69
N ASN A 134 -15.24 -41.13 19.72
CA ASN A 134 -14.62 -41.93 18.69
C ASN A 134 -15.56 -43.06 18.24
N PHE A 135 -16.03 -43.07 16.98
CA PHE A 135 -16.65 -44.27 16.41
C PHE A 135 -16.33 -44.45 14.93
N ARG A 136 -16.22 -45.72 14.59
CA ARG A 136 -15.45 -46.34 13.52
C ARG A 136 -16.28 -46.46 12.24
N ALA A 137 -15.58 -46.52 11.11
CA ALA A 137 -16.08 -46.70 9.76
C ALA A 137 -17.00 -47.91 9.55
N SER A 138 -17.99 -47.79 8.64
CA SER A 138 -18.45 -48.81 7.69
C SER A 138 -19.51 -48.17 6.79
N SER A 139 -19.20 -47.88 5.52
CA SER A 139 -19.40 -48.73 4.34
C SER A 139 -20.78 -48.55 3.67
N THR A 140 -20.73 -48.55 2.34
CA THR A 140 -21.78 -49.05 1.43
C THR A 140 -22.73 -48.02 0.80
N VAL A 141 -22.32 -47.63 -0.42
CA VAL A 141 -23.14 -47.61 -1.65
C VAL A 141 -24.18 -46.50 -1.81
N CYS A 142 -23.80 -45.55 -2.67
CA CYS A 142 -24.42 -45.27 -3.97
C CYS A 142 -25.95 -45.45 -4.11
N ARG A 143 -26.55 -44.30 -4.47
CA ARG A 143 -27.51 -44.12 -5.57
C ARG A 143 -29.03 -44.16 -5.23
N THR A 144 -29.63 -43.01 -5.56
CA THR A 144 -30.93 -42.82 -6.23
C THR A 144 -32.17 -42.55 -5.38
N ALA A 145 -32.95 -41.58 -5.89
CA ALA A 145 -34.39 -41.36 -5.73
C ALA A 145 -34.84 -40.79 -4.36
N ALA A 146 -35.29 -39.53 -4.30
CA ALA A 146 -36.59 -39.00 -4.78
C ALA A 146 -37.70 -39.17 -3.73
N CYS A 147 -38.26 -38.03 -3.30
CA CYS A 147 -39.54 -37.84 -2.60
C CYS A 147 -39.67 -38.57 -1.23
N ALA A 148 -40.49 -38.20 -0.26
CA ALA A 148 -41.72 -37.44 -0.23
C ALA A 148 -41.90 -36.84 1.20
N ALA A 149 -42.43 -35.63 1.31
CA ALA A 149 -43.78 -35.33 1.79
C ALA A 149 -44.00 -35.45 3.30
N SER A 150 -44.48 -34.38 3.91
CA SER A 150 -45.72 -34.42 4.73
C SER A 150 -46.10 -33.00 5.16
N GLU A 151 -47.28 -32.56 4.71
CA GLU A 151 -48.10 -31.56 5.40
C GLU A 151 -48.43 -32.04 6.83
N PRO A 152 -48.85 -31.15 7.74
CA PRO A 152 -50.31 -31.10 7.96
C PRO A 152 -50.90 -29.72 8.37
N ILE A 153 -52.19 -29.59 7.99
CA ILE A 153 -53.28 -28.67 8.39
C ILE A 153 -53.23 -27.21 7.93
#